data_AF-A0A0S2FCK7-F1
#
_entry.id   AF-A0A0S2FCK7-F1
#
_cell.length_a   1.000
_cell.length_b   1.000
_cell.length_c   1.000
_cell.angle_alpha   90.00
_cell.angle_beta   90.00
_cell.angle_gamma   90.00
#
_symmetry.space_group_name_H-M   'P 1'
#
loop_
_entity.id
_entity.type
_entity.pdbx_description
1 polymer ?
#
loop_
_entity_poly.entity_id
_entity_poly.type
_entity_poly.pdbx_seq_one_letter_code
_entity_poly.pdbx_strand_id
1 'polypeptide(L)'
;MSRGLVAVVLALALLIAQGGCAASRDYTSLPLSHAPKPGERAFLEVELGALPSGHEVEVSSDTGRRLGVISPHAIRPGRSAGTYTLPLPADAVRGASLHVRIRITRADAAPREAAADEVRGVRVILSGDQSR
;
A
#
# COMPACT_ATOMS: atom_id res chain seq x y z
N MET A 1 13.47 -38.37 -42.28
CA MET A 1 13.66 -36.94 -41.90
C MET A 1 12.28 -36.29 -41.84
N SER A 2 11.67 -36.08 -40.66
CA SER A 2 10.52 -35.15 -40.46
C SER A 2 9.69 -35.36 -39.19
N ARG A 3 9.93 -36.41 -38.37
CA ARG A 3 9.09 -36.66 -37.16
C ARG A 3 9.64 -36.08 -35.85
N GLY A 4 10.96 -36.00 -35.71
CA GLY A 4 11.60 -35.48 -34.49
C GLY A 4 11.50 -33.96 -34.35
N LEU A 5 11.46 -33.23 -35.47
CA LEU A 5 11.48 -31.76 -35.46
C LEU A 5 10.12 -31.14 -35.09
N VAL A 6 9.01 -31.84 -35.37
CA VAL A 6 7.65 -31.39 -35.00
C VAL A 6 7.42 -31.49 -33.49
N ALA A 7 7.98 -32.51 -32.84
CA ALA A 7 7.81 -32.71 -31.39
C ALA A 7 8.54 -31.65 -30.55
N VAL A 8 9.71 -31.19 -31.00
CA VAL A 8 10.51 -30.17 -30.28
C VAL A 8 9.87 -28.78 -30.39
N VAL A 9 9.27 -28.44 -31.54
CA VAL A 9 8.58 -27.16 -31.72
C VAL A 9 7.30 -27.09 -30.88
N LEU A 10 6.57 -28.20 -30.74
CA LEU A 10 5.34 -28.23 -29.93
C LEU A 10 5.64 -28.13 -28.43
N ALA A 11 6.73 -28.74 -27.96
CA ALA A 11 7.17 -28.64 -26.57
C ALA A 11 7.66 -27.24 -26.19
N LEU A 12 8.30 -26.52 -27.14
CA LEU A 12 8.80 -25.17 -26.89
C LEU A 12 7.67 -24.11 -26.85
N ALA A 13 6.59 -24.31 -27.61
CA ALA A 13 5.42 -23.42 -27.59
C ALA A 13 4.61 -23.48 -26.28
N LEU A 14 4.59 -24.64 -25.60
CA LEU A 14 3.88 -24.80 -24.33
C LEU A 14 4.60 -24.17 -23.12
N LEU A 15 5.91 -23.90 -23.21
CA LEU A 15 6.64 -23.25 -22.12
C LEU A 15 6.44 -21.72 -22.06
N ILE A 16 6.06 -21.08 -23.17
CA ILE A 16 5.88 -19.61 -23.24
C ILE A 16 4.55 -19.19 -22.58
N ALA A 17 3.60 -20.12 -22.42
CA ALA A 17 2.25 -19.83 -21.91
C ALA A 17 2.13 -19.80 -20.37
N GLN A 18 3.18 -20.16 -19.61
CA GLN A 18 3.11 -20.24 -18.14
C GLN A 18 3.76 -19.04 -17.43
N GLY A 19 4.30 -18.08 -18.17
CA GLY A 19 4.83 -16.82 -17.64
C GLY A 19 3.75 -15.82 -17.22
N GLY A 20 2.65 -16.29 -16.63
CA GLY A 20 1.71 -15.43 -15.94
C GLY A 20 2.35 -15.00 -14.62
N CYS A 21 3.11 -13.91 -14.62
CA CYS A 21 3.43 -13.19 -13.39
C CYS A 21 2.12 -12.75 -12.74
N ALA A 22 1.55 -13.61 -11.90
CA ALA A 22 0.65 -13.17 -10.86
C ALA A 22 1.53 -12.38 -9.88
N ALA A 23 1.75 -11.10 -10.20
CA ALA A 23 2.18 -10.15 -9.19
C ALA A 23 1.10 -10.24 -8.11
N SER A 24 1.42 -10.87 -6.97
CA SER A 24 0.58 -10.75 -5.79
C SER A 24 0.44 -9.26 -5.59
N ARG A 25 -0.77 -8.75 -5.81
CA ARG A 25 -1.02 -7.35 -5.59
C ARG A 25 -1.13 -7.20 -4.08
N ASP A 26 0.02 -7.07 -3.43
CA ASP A 26 0.13 -6.84 -1.99
C ASP A 26 -0.36 -5.42 -1.74
N TYR A 27 -1.68 -5.26 -1.59
CA TYR A 27 -2.33 -4.04 -1.14
C TYR A 27 -3.42 -4.39 -0.13
N THR A 28 -3.60 -3.50 0.82
CA THR A 28 -4.70 -3.55 1.78
C THR A 28 -5.87 -2.77 1.19
N SER A 29 -7.03 -3.43 1.06
CA SER A 29 -8.28 -2.78 0.69
C SER A 29 -8.97 -2.25 1.95
N LEU A 30 -9.20 -0.95 2.00
CA LEU A 30 -9.82 -0.27 3.13
C LEU A 30 -11.19 0.24 2.69
N PRO A 31 -12.28 -0.34 3.22
CA PRO A 31 -13.63 0.11 2.88
C PRO A 31 -13.92 1.46 3.55
N LEU A 32 -14.70 2.29 2.86
CA LEU A 32 -15.30 3.50 3.39
C LEU A 32 -16.82 3.29 3.48
N SER A 33 -17.48 4.01 4.40
CA SER A 33 -18.94 4.02 4.49
C SER A 33 -19.61 4.53 3.22
N HIS A 34 -18.97 5.49 2.53
CA HIS A 34 -19.39 6.05 1.26
C HIS A 34 -18.19 6.67 0.53
N ALA A 35 -18.34 6.93 -0.76
CA ALA A 35 -17.36 7.70 -1.54
C ALA A 35 -17.31 9.15 -1.03
N PRO A 36 -16.12 9.78 -0.91
CA PRO A 36 -16.03 11.18 -0.47
C PRO A 36 -16.90 12.11 -1.30
N LYS A 37 -17.75 12.91 -0.64
CA LYS A 37 -18.62 13.89 -1.29
C LYS A 37 -17.89 15.23 -1.49
N PRO A 38 -18.38 16.12 -2.37
CA PRO A 38 -17.88 17.49 -2.44
C PRO A 38 -17.92 18.15 -1.06
N GLY A 39 -16.80 18.75 -0.63
CA GLY A 39 -16.66 19.36 0.70
C GLY A 39 -16.23 18.38 1.81
N GLU A 40 -16.19 17.08 1.56
CA GLU A 40 -15.57 16.10 2.47
C GLU A 40 -14.08 15.93 2.14
N ARG A 41 -13.28 15.73 3.20
CA ARG A 41 -11.87 15.35 3.12
C ARG A 41 -11.70 13.95 3.68
N ALA A 42 -10.98 13.10 2.94
CA ALA A 42 -10.60 11.78 3.41
C ALA A 42 -9.21 11.82 4.03
N PHE A 43 -9.01 11.09 5.12
CA PHE A 43 -7.72 10.91 5.75
C PHE A 43 -7.47 9.43 6.01
N LEU A 44 -6.21 9.01 5.86
CA LEU A 44 -5.75 7.71 6.29
C LEU A 44 -5.16 7.83 7.69
N GLU A 45 -5.72 7.10 8.63
CA GLU A 45 -5.14 6.91 9.95
C GLU A 45 -4.34 5.61 9.97
N VAL A 46 -3.09 5.71 10.43
CA VAL A 46 -2.16 4.59 10.57
C VAL A 46 -1.72 4.54 12.02
N GLU A 47 -2.06 3.46 12.71
CA GLU A 47 -1.59 3.16 14.06
C GLU A 47 -0.27 2.39 13.97
N LEU A 48 0.79 3.01 14.50
CA LEU A 48 2.14 2.49 14.45
C LEU A 48 2.61 1.99 15.82
N GLY A 49 3.25 0.83 15.79
CA GLY A 49 4.02 0.30 16.91
C GLY A 49 5.39 0.94 17.04
N ALA A 50 6.33 0.18 17.59
CA ALA A 50 7.71 0.65 17.72
C ALA A 50 8.42 0.42 16.39
N LEU A 51 8.99 1.48 15.81
CA LEU A 51 9.88 1.39 14.66
C LEU A 51 11.32 1.69 15.08
N PRO A 52 12.33 1.00 14.53
CA PRO A 52 13.73 1.36 14.76
C PRO A 52 14.04 2.74 14.18
N SER A 53 14.98 3.46 14.79
CA SER A 53 15.40 4.79 14.32
C SER A 53 15.81 4.77 12.84
N GLY A 54 15.48 5.86 12.15
CA GLY A 54 15.77 6.02 10.71
C GLY A 54 14.87 5.21 9.78
N HIS A 55 13.92 4.44 10.31
CA HIS A 55 12.90 3.77 9.50
C HIS A 55 11.67 4.67 9.34
N GLU A 56 11.13 4.73 8.14
CA GLU A 56 9.92 5.47 7.82
C GLU A 56 8.85 4.51 7.28
N VAL A 57 7.61 4.96 7.28
CA VAL A 57 6.50 4.23 6.68
C VAL A 57 6.07 4.98 5.43
N GLU A 58 6.33 4.38 4.27
CA GLU A 58 5.83 4.87 2.99
C GLU A 58 4.45 4.27 2.72
N VAL A 59 3.48 5.14 2.41
CA VAL A 59 2.14 4.76 1.99
C VAL A 59 1.98 5.12 0.51
N SER A 60 1.55 4.15 -0.30
CA SER A 60 1.30 4.32 -1.72
C SER A 60 -0.06 3.73 -2.13
N SER A 61 -0.62 4.16 -3.25
CA SER A 61 -1.78 3.51 -3.86
C SER A 61 -1.37 2.17 -4.50
N ASP A 62 -2.36 1.37 -4.89
CA ASP A 62 -2.13 0.15 -5.68
C ASP A 62 -1.49 0.40 -7.06
N THR A 63 -1.59 1.63 -7.58
CA THR A 63 -0.89 2.08 -8.80
C THR A 63 0.55 2.53 -8.56
N GLY A 64 1.02 2.50 -7.30
CA GLY A 64 2.37 2.92 -6.91
C GLY A 64 2.53 4.43 -6.71
N ARG A 65 1.45 5.21 -6.78
CA ARG A 65 1.49 6.65 -6.45
C ARG A 65 1.71 6.81 -4.95
N ARG A 66 2.78 7.50 -4.55
CA ARG A 66 3.02 7.84 -3.14
C ARG A 66 1.90 8.75 -2.61
N LEU A 67 1.27 8.34 -1.51
CA LEU A 67 0.24 9.09 -0.80
C LEU A 67 0.83 9.87 0.37
N GLY A 68 1.91 9.35 0.98
CA GLY A 68 2.61 10.03 2.06
C GLY A 68 3.75 9.20 2.64
N VAL A 69 4.52 9.83 3.52
CA VAL A 69 5.58 9.21 4.32
C VAL A 69 5.36 9.60 5.78
N ILE A 70 5.43 8.63 6.68
CA ILE A 70 5.35 8.83 8.12
C ILE A 70 6.73 8.56 8.73
N SER A 71 7.29 9.56 9.41
CA SER A 71 8.58 9.43 10.11
C SER A 71 8.32 9.43 11.62
N PRO A 72 8.21 8.25 12.28
CA PRO A 72 7.67 8.14 13.65
C PRO A 72 8.64 8.56 14.78
N HIS A 73 9.76 9.21 14.45
CA HIS A 73 10.87 9.41 15.39
C HIS A 73 10.86 10.76 16.11
N ALA A 74 9.84 11.58 15.91
CA ALA A 74 9.90 13.00 16.28
C ALA A 74 10.11 13.28 17.77
N ILE A 75 9.83 12.37 18.72
CA ILE A 75 10.01 12.63 20.17
C ILE A 75 10.48 11.41 20.99
N ARG A 76 10.29 10.16 20.54
CA ARG A 76 10.58 8.95 21.36
C ARG A 76 11.00 7.72 20.52
N PRO A 77 12.29 7.53 20.21
CA PRO A 77 12.73 6.33 19.51
C PRO A 77 12.44 5.06 20.34
N GLY A 78 12.03 3.98 19.67
CA GLY A 78 11.81 2.66 20.29
C GLY A 78 10.56 2.52 21.17
N ARG A 79 9.64 3.49 21.17
CA ARG A 79 8.30 3.36 21.79
C ARG A 79 7.22 3.31 20.71
N SER A 80 6.01 2.92 21.11
CA SER A 80 4.83 3.01 20.23
C SER A 80 4.74 4.41 19.66
N ALA A 81 4.76 4.51 18.33
CA ALA A 81 4.76 5.78 17.63
C ALA A 81 3.38 6.47 17.63
N GLY A 82 2.31 5.68 17.86
CA GLY A 82 0.96 6.19 18.00
C GLY A 82 0.24 6.29 16.66
N THR A 83 -0.76 7.16 16.58
CA THR A 83 -1.60 7.31 15.40
C THR A 83 -1.16 8.50 14.56
N TYR A 84 -0.97 8.26 13.27
CA TYR A 84 -0.63 9.27 12.28
C TYR A 84 -1.75 9.43 11.28
N THR A 85 -2.00 10.67 10.86
CA THR A 85 -3.07 11.00 9.92
C THR A 85 -2.45 11.58 8.65
N LEU A 86 -2.73 10.96 7.50
CA LEU A 86 -2.30 11.42 6.18
C LEU A 86 -3.52 11.93 5.40
N PRO A 87 -3.50 13.17 4.86
CA PRO A 87 -4.55 13.62 3.96
C PRO A 87 -4.51 12.79 2.67
N LEU A 88 -5.67 12.29 2.26
CA LEU A 88 -5.80 11.56 1.01
C LEU A 88 -6.21 12.51 -0.11
N PRO A 89 -5.57 12.44 -1.29
CA PRO A 89 -6.07 13.16 -2.45
C PRO A 89 -7.43 12.58 -2.87
N ALA A 90 -8.32 13.43 -3.36
CA ALA A 90 -9.72 13.08 -3.63
C ALA A 90 -9.88 11.90 -4.60
N ASP A 91 -8.90 11.71 -5.49
CA ASP A 91 -8.86 10.65 -6.49
C ASP A 91 -8.19 9.34 -6.00
N ALA A 92 -7.65 9.30 -4.78
CA ALA A 92 -7.09 8.06 -4.21
C ALA A 92 -8.18 7.04 -3.86
N VAL A 93 -9.37 7.52 -3.50
CA VAL A 93 -10.52 6.66 -3.20
C VAL A 93 -11.26 6.39 -4.50
N ARG A 94 -11.47 5.11 -4.83
CA ARG A 94 -12.23 4.71 -6.03
C ARG A 94 -13.53 4.07 -5.58
N GLY A 95 -14.64 4.76 -5.83
CA GLY A 95 -15.93 4.39 -5.24
C GLY A 95 -15.89 4.52 -3.72
N ALA A 96 -16.22 3.45 -3.00
CA ALA A 96 -16.18 3.40 -1.53
C ALA A 96 -15.00 2.57 -0.98
N SER A 97 -13.89 2.47 -1.73
CA SER A 97 -12.70 1.74 -1.29
C SER A 97 -11.41 2.48 -1.62
N LEU A 98 -10.44 2.35 -0.72
CA LEU A 98 -9.06 2.79 -0.89
C LEU A 98 -8.16 1.56 -0.90
N HIS A 99 -7.31 1.43 -1.93
CA HIS A 99 -6.29 0.38 -1.98
C HIS A 99 -4.93 1.01 -1.68
N VAL A 100 -4.31 0.58 -0.59
CA VAL A 100 -2.98 1.08 -0.18
C VAL A 100 -1.97 -0.03 -0.07
N ARG A 101 -0.71 0.32 -0.34
CA ARG A 101 0.45 -0.46 0.03
C ARG A 101 1.26 0.30 1.06
N ILE A 102 1.69 -0.40 2.10
CA ILE A 102 2.40 0.17 3.24
C ILE A 102 3.75 -0.53 3.37
N ARG A 103 4.83 0.23 3.28
CA ARG A 103 6.19 -0.30 3.33
C ARG A 103 7.03 0.44 4.35
N ILE A 104 7.96 -0.29 4.94
CA ILE A 104 9.02 0.28 5.76
C ILE A 104 10.20 0.63 4.86
N THR A 105 10.64 1.88 4.92
CA THR A 105 11.77 2.42 4.17
C THR A 105 12.87 2.90 5.11
N ARG A 106 14.11 2.92 4.61
CA ARG A 106 15.27 3.56 5.25
C ARG A 106 16.26 3.96 4.15
N ALA A 107 17.08 4.98 4.38
CA ALA A 107 17.98 5.54 3.35
C ALA A 107 18.88 4.48 2.69
N ASP A 108 19.41 3.54 3.48
CA ASP A 108 20.43 2.59 3.04
C ASP A 108 19.90 1.15 2.87
N ALA A 109 18.59 0.96 2.63
CA ALA A 109 18.09 -0.35 2.20
C ALA A 109 16.86 -0.31 1.32
N ALA A 110 16.65 -1.43 0.65
CA ALA A 110 15.44 -1.69 -0.10
C ALA A 110 14.20 -1.60 0.82
N PRO A 111 13.09 -1.02 0.32
CA PRO A 111 11.81 -1.06 1.01
C PRO A 111 11.35 -2.49 1.28
N ARG A 112 10.71 -2.71 2.42
CA ARG A 112 10.11 -4.00 2.78
C ARG A 112 8.66 -3.82 3.25
N GLU A 113 7.90 -4.91 3.25
CA GLU A 113 6.56 -4.91 3.84
C GLU A 113 6.63 -4.65 5.36
N ALA A 114 5.59 -4.01 5.89
CA ALA A 114 5.46 -3.77 7.31
C ALA A 114 5.03 -5.04 8.06
N ALA A 115 5.63 -5.29 9.21
CA ALA A 115 5.17 -6.34 10.12
C ALA A 115 3.92 -5.88 10.89
N ALA A 116 3.12 -6.84 11.38
CA ALA A 116 1.85 -6.57 12.05
C ALA A 116 2.02 -5.81 13.39
N ASP A 117 3.17 -5.91 14.04
CA ASP A 117 3.50 -5.17 15.26
C ASP A 117 3.99 -3.75 14.99
N GLU A 118 4.54 -3.50 13.79
CA GLU A 118 4.99 -2.19 13.29
C GLU A 118 3.80 -1.35 12.81
N VAL A 119 2.86 -1.94 12.08
CA VAL A 119 1.60 -1.32 11.63
C VAL A 119 0.44 -2.11 12.22
N ARG A 120 -0.12 -1.58 13.30
CA ARG A 120 -1.14 -2.27 14.11
C ARG A 120 -2.55 -2.05 13.61
N GLY A 121 -2.77 -0.93 12.93
CA GLY A 121 -4.09 -0.55 12.46
C GLY A 121 -4.00 0.44 11.31
N VAL A 122 -4.93 0.30 10.36
CA VAL A 122 -5.07 1.21 9.23
C VAL A 122 -6.55 1.40 8.96
N ARG A 123 -7.00 2.65 8.90
CA ARG A 123 -8.39 2.97 8.57
C ARG A 123 -8.51 4.29 7.84
N VAL A 124 -9.62 4.47 7.13
CA VAL A 124 -9.95 5.73 6.49
C VAL A 124 -11.00 6.45 7.32
N ILE A 125 -10.80 7.74 7.55
CA ILE A 125 -11.78 8.62 8.18
C ILE A 125 -12.22 9.70 7.18
N LEU A 126 -13.50 10.06 7.23
CA LEU A 126 -14.07 11.14 6.43
C LEU A 126 -14.39 12.32 7.36
N SER A 127 -13.96 13.51 6.98
CA SER A 127 -14.30 14.75 7.67
C SER A 127 -14.98 15.70 6.69
N GLY A 128 -16.24 16.05 6.94
CA GLY A 128 -16.97 17.09 6.21
C GLY A 128 -16.87 18.44 6.89
N ASP A 129 -16.89 19.51 6.11
CA ASP A 129 -17.25 20.83 6.60
C ASP A 129 -18.78 20.87 6.80
N GLN A 130 -19.24 20.98 8.06
CA GLN A 130 -20.65 21.09 8.42
C GLN A 130 -21.13 22.56 8.40
N SER A 131 -20.47 23.40 7.62
CA SER A 131 -20.87 24.80 7.43
C SER A 131 -22.15 24.88 6.61
N ARG A 132 -23.28 24.84 7.31
CA ARG A 132 -24.56 25.38 6.88
C ARG A 132 -24.53 26.90 6.86
#